data_AF-A0A182IMN0-F1
#
_entry.id   AF-A0A182IMN0-F1
#
_cell.length_a   1.000
_cell.length_b   1.000
_cell.length_c   1.000
_cell.angle_alpha   90.00
_cell.angle_beta   90.00
_cell.angle_gamma   90.00
#
_symmetry.space_group_name_H-M   'P 1'
#
loop_
_entity.id
_entity.type
_entity.pdbx_description
1 polymer ?
#
loop_
_entity_poly.entity_id
_entity_poly.type
_entity_poly.pdbx_seq_one_letter_code
_entity_poly.pdbx_strand_id
1 'polypeptide(L)'
;MAECAKELFCGLPRSLLWSPQPDSNRPNTPEMAQLSLASRESENSATSKLTFRLTGSFETVIRLRPRANVTLVGWNLAPGKPPMVGLGEHYIQVDHGLPSNESFMLELDLQTNGTLPALRVDPLVDISVATLFCEYHEHFTKRFTALVSSFPDWTAVVPCVRVVNIYSF
;
A
#
# COMPACT_ATOMS: atom_id res chain seq x y z
N MET A 1 0.45 -0.91 -35.93
CA MET A 1 1.61 -0.29 -35.23
C MET A 1 1.79 1.19 -35.52
N ALA A 2 1.32 1.75 -36.64
CA ALA A 2 1.47 3.17 -36.95
C ALA A 2 0.66 4.14 -36.04
N GLU A 3 -0.45 3.68 -35.46
CA GLU A 3 -1.25 4.51 -34.53
C GLU A 3 -0.60 4.65 -33.15
N CYS A 4 0.02 3.58 -32.63
CA CYS A 4 0.73 3.57 -31.35
C CYS A 4 1.80 4.67 -31.23
N ALA A 5 2.52 4.97 -32.33
CA ALA A 5 3.56 6.00 -32.34
C ALA A 5 3.02 7.44 -32.21
N LYS A 6 1.70 7.65 -32.33
CA LYS A 6 1.05 8.96 -32.20
C LYS A 6 0.39 9.16 -30.83
N GLU A 7 0.28 8.10 -30.03
CA GLU A 7 -0.44 8.11 -28.76
C GLU A 7 0.54 8.21 -27.58
N LEU A 8 0.31 9.19 -26.69
CA LEU A 8 1.18 9.51 -25.55
C LEU A 8 1.42 8.32 -24.60
N PHE A 9 0.50 7.34 -24.58
CA PHE A 9 0.48 6.24 -23.63
C PHE A 9 0.78 4.87 -24.23
N CYS A 10 1.26 4.79 -25.47
CA CYS A 10 1.54 3.49 -26.05
C CYS A 10 2.76 2.82 -25.40
N GLY A 11 2.54 1.68 -24.73
CA GLY A 11 3.60 0.81 -24.23
C GLY A 11 4.32 1.31 -22.97
N LEU A 12 3.75 2.25 -22.20
CA LEU A 12 4.39 2.69 -20.96
C LEU A 12 4.33 1.60 -19.87
N PRO A 13 5.44 1.29 -19.18
CA PRO A 13 5.47 0.32 -18.10
C PRO A 13 4.62 0.79 -16.90
N ARG A 14 4.05 -0.17 -16.16
CA ARG A 14 3.15 -0.04 -14.99
C ARG A 14 3.67 0.83 -13.84
N SER A 15 4.89 1.36 -13.93
CA SER A 15 5.66 1.96 -12.85
C SER A 15 6.11 3.37 -13.20
N LEU A 16 5.18 4.32 -13.37
CA LEU A 16 5.54 5.72 -13.42
C LEU A 16 4.69 6.51 -12.44
N LEU A 17 5.35 6.84 -11.33
CA LEU A 17 5.16 8.04 -10.53
C LEU A 17 3.82 8.13 -9.81
N TRP A 18 3.84 7.77 -8.53
CA TRP A 18 2.83 8.26 -7.58
C TRP A 18 3.09 9.75 -7.35
N SER A 19 2.60 10.59 -8.26
CA SER A 19 2.54 12.01 -8.00
C SER A 19 1.35 12.26 -7.06
N PRO A 20 1.58 12.85 -5.87
CA PRO A 20 0.47 13.23 -5.00
C PRO A 20 -0.48 14.13 -5.79
N GLN A 21 -1.75 13.74 -5.82
CA GLN A 21 -2.78 14.53 -6.48
C GLN A 21 -3.30 15.58 -5.49
N PRO A 22 -3.72 16.77 -5.98
CA PRO A 22 -4.44 17.73 -5.14
C PRO A 22 -5.69 17.08 -4.54
N ASP A 23 -6.12 17.55 -3.35
CA ASP A 23 -7.31 17.03 -2.67
C ASP A 23 -8.58 17.10 -3.53
N SER A 24 -8.67 18.09 -4.43
CA SER A 24 -9.78 18.22 -5.39
C SER A 24 -9.90 17.06 -6.39
N ASN A 25 -8.84 16.28 -6.58
CA ASN A 25 -8.81 15.09 -7.42
C ASN A 25 -8.94 13.79 -6.59
N ARG A 26 -9.16 13.88 -5.27
CA ARG A 26 -9.30 12.70 -4.43
C ARG A 26 -10.53 11.89 -4.86
N PRO A 27 -10.37 10.60 -5.19
CA PRO A 27 -11.49 9.75 -5.59
C PRO A 27 -12.39 9.46 -4.38
N ASN A 28 -13.68 9.20 -4.65
CA ASN A 28 -14.59 8.70 -3.62
C ASN A 28 -14.33 7.22 -3.40
N THR A 29 -13.67 6.85 -2.30
CA THR A 29 -13.27 5.46 -2.01
C THR A 29 -13.70 5.05 -0.60
N PRO A 30 -15.00 4.83 -0.37
CA PRO A 30 -15.51 4.46 0.95
C PRO A 30 -14.99 3.11 1.44
N GLU A 31 -14.65 2.21 0.50
CA GLU A 31 -14.23 0.84 0.78
C GLU A 31 -12.71 0.64 0.81
N MET A 32 -11.94 1.74 0.95
CA MET A 32 -10.47 1.65 1.00
C MET A 32 -9.99 0.85 2.21
N ALA A 33 -8.87 0.15 2.03
CA ALA A 33 -8.24 -0.57 3.11
C ALA A 33 -7.81 0.41 4.21
N GLN A 34 -8.14 0.06 5.45
CA GLN A 34 -7.80 0.82 6.64
C GLN A 34 -6.82 0.01 7.47
N LEU A 35 -5.76 0.68 7.93
CA LEU A 35 -4.76 0.11 8.81
C LEU A 35 -4.85 0.80 10.16
N SER A 36 -4.84 0.01 11.23
CA SER A 36 -4.79 0.50 12.60
C SER A 36 -3.83 -0.33 13.44
N LEU A 37 -3.12 0.32 14.36
CA LEU A 37 -2.27 -0.37 15.33
C LEU A 37 -3.16 -0.99 16.41
N ALA A 38 -3.16 -2.31 16.53
CA ALA A 38 -3.93 -3.07 17.50
C ALA A 38 -3.15 -3.27 18.81
N SER A 39 -1.86 -3.62 18.74
CA SER A 39 -0.99 -3.71 19.91
C SER A 39 0.45 -3.36 19.59
N ARG A 40 1.17 -2.90 20.62
CA ARG A 40 2.62 -2.69 20.61
C ARG A 40 3.18 -3.31 21.88
N GLU A 41 3.96 -4.36 21.72
CA GLU A 41 4.59 -5.10 22.82
C GLU A 41 6.10 -4.93 22.71
N SER A 42 6.73 -4.43 23.77
CA SER A 42 8.19 -4.38 23.85
C SER A 42 8.66 -5.56 24.69
N GLU A 43 9.20 -6.58 24.02
CA GLU A 43 9.68 -7.80 24.70
C GLU A 43 10.98 -7.52 25.47
N ASN A 44 11.83 -6.63 24.95
CA ASN A 44 13.04 -6.14 25.62
C ASN A 44 13.41 -4.74 25.08
N SER A 45 14.58 -4.21 25.49
CA SER A 45 15.05 -2.88 25.02
C SER A 45 15.36 -2.82 23.52
N ALA A 46 15.49 -3.96 22.84
CA ALA A 46 15.91 -4.06 21.45
C ALA A 46 14.86 -4.69 20.52
N THR A 47 13.75 -5.20 21.05
CA THR A 47 12.77 -6.01 20.30
C THR A 47 11.37 -5.49 20.57
N SER A 48 10.64 -5.21 19.49
CA SER A 48 9.25 -4.76 19.55
C SER A 48 8.40 -5.56 18.59
N LYS A 49 7.28 -6.08 19.08
CA LYS A 49 6.24 -6.69 18.29
C LYS A 49 5.12 -5.68 18.05
N LEU A 50 4.83 -5.40 16.78
CA LEU A 50 3.71 -4.54 16.38
C LEU A 50 2.64 -5.40 15.73
N THR A 51 1.42 -5.29 16.22
CA THR A 51 0.26 -5.98 15.66
C THR A 51 -0.66 -4.94 15.03
N PHE A 52 -0.94 -5.11 13.75
CA PHE A 52 -1.83 -4.24 12.99
C PHE A 52 -3.10 -4.98 12.59
N ARG A 53 -4.20 -4.25 12.60
CA ARG A 53 -5.46 -4.69 12.01
C ARG A 53 -5.66 -3.97 10.68
N LEU A 54 -5.76 -4.77 9.62
CA LEU A 54 -6.13 -4.33 8.28
C LEU A 54 -7.58 -4.74 8.02
N THR A 55 -8.41 -3.78 7.60
CA THR A 55 -9.81 -4.01 7.25
C THR A 55 -10.11 -3.42 5.88
N GLY A 56 -10.98 -4.08 5.11
CA GLY A 56 -11.46 -3.61 3.80
C GLY A 56 -10.68 -4.16 2.59
N SER A 57 -11.20 -3.80 1.41
CA SER A 57 -10.76 -4.05 0.02
C SER A 57 -10.45 -5.47 -0.45
N PHE A 58 -10.72 -5.69 -1.74
CA PHE A 58 -10.47 -6.89 -2.55
C PHE A 58 -9.01 -7.04 -3.00
N GLU A 59 -8.29 -5.93 -3.22
CA GLU A 59 -6.87 -5.92 -3.61
C GLU A 59 -6.15 -4.79 -2.87
N THR A 60 -5.16 -5.17 -2.05
CA THR A 60 -4.38 -4.24 -1.23
C THR A 60 -2.89 -4.56 -1.33
N VAL A 61 -2.09 -3.52 -1.48
CA VAL A 61 -0.64 -3.59 -1.45
C VAL A 61 -0.14 -2.89 -0.19
N ILE A 62 0.68 -3.57 0.59
CA ILE A 62 1.32 -3.02 1.78
C ILE A 62 2.82 -2.93 1.52
N ARG A 63 3.39 -1.74 1.72
CA ARG A 63 4.85 -1.55 1.77
C ARG A 63 5.26 -1.22 3.19
N LEU A 64 6.20 -2.00 3.70
CA LEU A 64 6.80 -1.79 5.01
C LEU A 64 8.21 -1.23 4.80
N ARG A 65 8.50 -0.12 5.46
CA ARG A 65 9.83 0.48 5.44
C ARG A 65 10.30 0.66 6.88
N PRO A 66 11.07 -0.29 7.42
CA PRO A 66 11.74 -0.11 8.70
C PRO A 66 12.57 1.18 8.69
N ARG A 67 12.54 1.93 9.79
CA ARG A 67 13.35 3.14 9.94
C ARG A 67 14.83 2.79 10.14
N ALA A 68 15.69 3.80 10.08
CA ALA A 68 17.12 3.61 10.31
C ALA A 68 17.37 2.90 11.65
N ASN A 69 18.30 1.94 11.64
CA ASN A 69 18.62 1.07 12.78
C ASN A 69 17.49 0.12 13.23
N VAL A 70 16.39 0.03 12.50
CA VAL A 70 15.33 -0.96 12.72
C VAL A 70 15.40 -2.02 11.63
N THR A 71 15.31 -3.29 12.01
CA THR A 71 15.26 -4.43 11.10
C THR A 71 13.98 -5.21 11.34
N LEU A 72 13.23 -5.51 10.28
CA LEU A 72 12.15 -6.49 10.35
C LEU A 72 12.75 -7.90 10.34
N VAL A 73 12.60 -8.62 11.44
CA VAL A 73 13.20 -9.94 11.65
C VAL A 73 12.19 -11.08 11.49
N GLY A 74 10.90 -10.79 11.68
CA GLY A 74 9.81 -11.76 11.59
C GLY A 74 8.47 -11.11 11.24
N TRP A 75 7.55 -11.95 10.76
CA TRP A 75 6.15 -11.60 10.55
C TRP A 75 5.27 -12.86 10.64
N ASN A 76 3.94 -12.70 10.71
CA ASN A 76 3.00 -13.83 10.72
C ASN A 76 2.55 -14.31 9.32
N LEU A 77 3.13 -13.79 8.24
CA LEU A 77 2.72 -14.11 6.86
C LEU A 77 3.36 -15.38 6.30
N ALA A 78 4.63 -15.61 6.62
CA ALA A 78 5.39 -16.75 6.13
C ALA A 78 6.54 -17.05 7.10
N PRO A 79 6.95 -18.32 7.23
CA PRO A 79 8.09 -18.68 8.05
C PRO A 79 9.40 -18.08 7.50
N GLY A 80 10.32 -17.74 8.41
CA GLY A 80 11.64 -17.21 8.07
C GLY A 80 11.68 -15.69 7.97
N LYS A 81 12.84 -15.17 7.54
CA LYS A 81 13.07 -13.73 7.46
C LYS A 81 12.25 -13.11 6.31
N PRO A 82 11.52 -12.01 6.55
CA PRO A 82 10.79 -11.31 5.50
C PRO A 82 11.71 -10.87 4.35
N PRO A 83 11.38 -11.21 3.08
CA PRO A 83 12.18 -10.81 1.94
C PRO A 83 12.12 -9.29 1.75
N MET A 84 13.24 -8.72 1.34
CA MET A 84 13.37 -7.28 1.03
C MET A 84 13.32 -7.07 -0.48
N VAL A 85 12.75 -5.94 -0.88
CA VAL A 85 12.76 -5.42 -2.24
C VAL A 85 13.42 -4.03 -2.26
N GLY A 86 14.12 -3.71 -3.35
CA GLY A 86 14.76 -2.41 -3.52
C GLY A 86 15.74 -2.05 -2.39
N LEU A 87 15.53 -0.91 -1.75
CA LEU A 87 16.42 -0.31 -0.74
C LEU A 87 16.12 -0.73 0.70
N GLY A 88 15.63 -1.97 0.91
CA GLY A 88 15.28 -2.48 2.25
C GLY A 88 13.81 -2.29 2.62
N GLU A 89 12.93 -2.18 1.63
CA GLU A 89 11.48 -2.19 1.83
C GLU A 89 10.98 -3.64 1.78
N HIS A 90 9.82 -3.91 2.39
CA HIS A 90 9.12 -5.17 2.23
C HIS A 90 7.80 -4.93 1.50
N TYR A 91 7.44 -5.85 0.63
CA TYR A 91 6.26 -5.75 -0.22
C TYR A 91 5.32 -6.92 0.05
N ILE A 92 4.07 -6.62 0.36
CA ILE A 92 3.01 -7.58 0.58
C ILE A 92 1.86 -7.22 -0.37
N GLN A 93 1.33 -8.19 -1.08
CA GLN A 93 0.10 -8.07 -1.84
C GLN A 93 -0.93 -9.00 -1.23
N VAL A 94 -2.12 -8.45 -0.95
CA VAL A 94 -3.25 -9.15 -0.36
C VAL A 94 -4.39 -9.06 -1.36
N ASP A 95 -4.71 -10.21 -1.96
CA ASP A 95 -5.81 -10.36 -2.92
C ASP A 95 -6.87 -11.26 -2.30
N HIS A 96 -8.07 -10.72 -2.09
CA HIS A 96 -9.22 -11.47 -1.60
C HIS A 96 -10.08 -11.91 -2.78
N GLY A 97 -10.29 -13.23 -2.91
CA GLY A 97 -11.14 -13.78 -3.98
C GLY A 97 -12.64 -13.49 -3.79
N LEU A 98 -13.08 -13.18 -2.57
CA LEU A 98 -14.44 -12.79 -2.23
C LEU A 98 -14.41 -11.65 -1.20
N PRO A 99 -15.42 -10.74 -1.21
CA PRO A 99 -15.53 -9.74 -0.16
C PRO A 99 -15.68 -10.43 1.19
N SER A 100 -14.79 -10.10 2.13
CA SER A 100 -14.86 -10.55 3.51
C SER A 100 -14.91 -9.34 4.43
N ASN A 101 -15.77 -9.42 5.45
CA ASN A 101 -15.79 -8.46 6.55
C ASN A 101 -14.76 -8.81 7.64
N GLU A 102 -14.01 -9.90 7.47
CA GLU A 102 -12.99 -10.31 8.41
C GLU A 102 -11.74 -9.44 8.27
N SER A 103 -11.23 -9.00 9.42
CA SER A 103 -9.99 -8.24 9.47
C SER A 103 -8.77 -9.14 9.31
N PHE A 104 -7.82 -8.73 8.49
CA PHE A 104 -6.50 -9.35 8.41
C PHE A 104 -5.59 -8.79 9.52
N MET A 105 -4.95 -9.67 10.29
CA MET A 105 -4.01 -9.28 11.34
C MET A 105 -2.58 -9.44 10.81
N LEU A 106 -1.82 -8.33 10.81
CA LEU A 106 -0.41 -8.31 10.43
C LEU A 106 0.45 -8.14 11.67
N GLU A 107 1.26 -9.13 12.00
CA GLU A 107 2.21 -9.06 13.10
C GLU A 107 3.62 -8.87 12.54
N LEU A 108 4.35 -7.91 13.10
CA LEU A 108 5.72 -7.58 12.73
C LEU A 108 6.63 -7.67 13.94
N ASP A 109 7.72 -8.43 13.82
CA ASP A 109 8.78 -8.49 14.82
C ASP A 109 9.94 -7.58 14.37
N LEU A 110 10.16 -6.50 15.12
CA LEU A 110 11.15 -5.48 14.81
C LEU A 110 12.29 -5.53 15.82
N GLN A 111 13.52 -5.46 15.31
CA GLN A 111 14.74 -5.40 16.12
C GLN A 111 15.45 -4.07 15.91
N THR A 112 15.87 -3.41 16.99
CA THR A 112 16.66 -2.17 16.96
C THR A 112 18.13 -2.45 17.23
N ASN A 113 19.01 -1.97 16.33
CA ASN A 113 20.45 -2.10 16.47
C ASN A 113 21.00 -0.86 17.19
N GLY A 114 21.11 -0.90 18.52
CA GLY A 114 21.83 0.13 19.28
C GLY A 114 21.45 0.22 20.75
N THR A 115 22.39 0.70 21.58
CA THR A 115 22.19 1.12 22.98
C THR A 115 21.53 2.50 23.06
N LEU A 116 20.57 2.80 22.17
CA LEU A 116 19.77 4.01 22.34
C LEU A 116 18.90 3.77 23.58
N PRO A 117 19.00 4.61 24.63
CA PRO A 117 18.09 4.51 25.76
C PRO A 117 16.69 4.61 25.18
N ALA A 118 15.81 3.70 25.63
CA ALA A 118 14.45 3.51 25.16
C ALA A 118 13.64 4.82 25.16
N LEU A 119 13.87 5.68 24.18
CA LEU A 119 12.97 6.73 23.77
C LEU A 119 11.91 6.00 22.97
N ARG A 120 10.90 5.52 23.70
CA ARG A 120 9.64 4.93 23.24
C ARG A 120 8.81 5.88 22.33
N VAL A 121 9.44 6.83 21.64
CA VAL A 121 8.77 7.99 21.05
C VAL A 121 8.89 8.03 19.53
N ASP A 122 9.91 7.41 18.93
CA ASP A 122 10.08 7.45 17.48
C ASP A 122 9.33 6.30 16.78
N PRO A 123 8.79 6.56 15.57
CA PRO A 123 8.23 5.51 14.74
C PRO A 123 9.34 4.52 14.36
N LEU A 124 9.06 3.23 14.52
CA LEU A 124 9.93 2.12 14.13
C LEU A 124 9.77 1.77 12.64
N VAL A 125 8.58 1.98 12.09
CA VAL A 125 8.25 1.57 10.72
C VAL A 125 7.30 2.55 10.05
N ASP A 126 7.57 2.85 8.77
CA ASP A 126 6.57 3.47 7.91
C ASP A 126 5.83 2.40 7.12
N ILE A 127 4.51 2.53 7.08
CA ILE A 127 3.65 1.60 6.36
C ILE A 127 2.84 2.37 5.33
N SER A 128 2.99 2.00 4.06
CA SER A 128 2.12 2.50 3.00
C SER A 128 1.12 1.42 2.61
N VAL A 129 -0.16 1.73 2.68
CA VAL A 129 -1.25 0.86 2.27
C VAL A 129 -1.88 1.44 1.03
N ALA A 130 -1.81 0.69 -0.07
CA ALA A 130 -2.37 1.07 -1.35
C ALA A 130 -3.54 0.16 -1.68
N THR A 131 -4.73 0.74 -1.86
CA THR A 131 -5.91 0.02 -2.33
C THR A 131 -6.10 0.28 -3.81
N LEU A 132 -6.35 -0.78 -4.59
CA LEU A 132 -6.65 -0.68 -6.02
C LEU A 132 -8.15 -0.88 -6.26
N PHE A 133 -8.75 0.06 -6.99
CA PHE A 133 -10.14 0.01 -7.43
C PHE A 133 -10.17 0.03 -8.95
N CYS A 134 -10.37 -1.12 -9.57
CA CYS A 134 -10.64 -1.22 -11.01
C CYS A 134 -12.14 -1.36 -11.25
N GLU A 135 -12.63 -0.83 -12.37
CA GLU A 135 -14.06 -0.92 -12.74
C GLU A 135 -15.05 -0.31 -11.73
N TYR A 136 -14.56 0.60 -10.88
CA TYR A 136 -15.31 1.27 -9.81
C TYR A 136 -16.15 2.46 -10.34
N HIS A 137 -16.90 2.20 -11.42
CA HIS A 137 -17.51 3.21 -12.29
C HIS A 137 -18.47 4.16 -11.56
N GLU A 138 -19.22 3.65 -10.58
CA GLU A 138 -20.18 4.45 -9.82
C GLU A 138 -19.53 5.57 -8.98
N HIS A 139 -18.22 5.45 -8.72
CA HIS A 139 -17.43 6.42 -7.96
C HIS A 139 -16.57 7.34 -8.85
N PHE A 140 -16.67 7.22 -10.17
CA PHE A 140 -15.89 8.07 -11.07
C PHE A 140 -16.35 9.52 -11.00
N THR A 141 -15.38 10.43 -10.87
CA THR A 141 -15.66 11.85 -11.00
C THR A 141 -15.97 12.17 -12.46
N LYS A 142 -16.78 13.22 -12.70
CA LYS A 142 -17.07 13.68 -14.08
C LYS A 142 -15.80 13.92 -14.91
N ARG A 143 -14.75 14.43 -14.28
CA ARG A 143 -13.44 14.66 -14.90
C ARG A 143 -12.78 13.35 -15.32
N PHE A 144 -12.81 12.34 -14.45
CA PHE A 144 -12.22 11.04 -14.76
C PHE A 144 -13.02 10.30 -15.83
N THR A 145 -14.35 10.37 -15.79
CA THR A 145 -15.21 9.85 -16.87
C THR A 145 -14.88 10.49 -18.21
N ALA A 146 -14.74 11.83 -18.27
CA ALA A 146 -14.38 12.53 -19.50
C ALA A 146 -13.00 12.12 -20.04
N LEU A 147 -12.02 11.85 -19.15
CA LEU A 147 -10.73 11.31 -19.53
C LEU A 147 -10.86 9.91 -20.13
N VAL A 148 -11.58 9.00 -19.48
CA VAL A 148 -11.80 7.63 -19.97
C VAL A 148 -12.51 7.66 -21.34
N SER A 149 -13.49 8.53 -21.53
CA SER A 149 -14.20 8.71 -22.80
C SER A 149 -13.37 9.42 -23.88
N SER A 150 -12.19 9.97 -23.57
CA SER A 150 -11.32 10.61 -24.56
C SER A 150 -10.43 9.63 -25.31
N PHE A 151 -10.31 8.39 -24.81
CA PHE A 151 -9.54 7.35 -25.49
C PHE A 151 -10.31 6.82 -26.72
N PRO A 152 -9.60 6.42 -27.80
CA PRO A 152 -10.26 5.90 -29.00
C PRO A 152 -11.07 4.62 -28.75
N ASP A 153 -12.15 4.42 -29.52
CA ASP A 153 -13.06 3.26 -29.39
C ASP A 153 -12.39 1.89 -29.60
N TRP A 154 -11.22 1.85 -30.26
CA TRP A 154 -10.44 0.62 -30.45
C TRP A 154 -9.58 0.25 -29.22
N THR A 155 -9.56 1.08 -28.18
CA THR A 155 -8.78 0.82 -26.96
C THR A 155 -9.61 0.08 -25.92
N ALA A 156 -9.01 -0.95 -25.32
CA ALA A 156 -9.54 -1.58 -24.12
C ALA A 156 -9.00 -0.82 -22.90
N VAL A 157 -9.77 0.16 -22.42
CA VAL A 157 -9.42 0.92 -21.22
C VAL A 157 -9.98 0.21 -20.00
N VAL A 158 -9.09 -0.19 -19.08
CA VAL A 158 -9.48 -0.64 -17.73
C VAL A 158 -9.17 0.51 -16.76
N PRO A 159 -10.16 1.36 -16.46
CA PRO A 159 -9.94 2.47 -15.56
C PRO A 159 -9.76 1.94 -14.13
N CYS A 160 -8.59 2.22 -13.57
CA CYS A 160 -8.29 1.90 -12.18
C CYS A 160 -7.85 3.14 -11.43
N VAL A 161 -8.27 3.22 -10.17
CA VAL A 161 -7.88 4.23 -9.22
C VAL A 161 -7.12 3.57 -8.08
N ARG A 162 -6.00 4.15 -7.68
CA ARG A 162 -5.23 3.69 -6.53
C ARG A 162 -5.23 4.76 -5.45
N VAL A 163 -5.64 4.39 -4.25
CA VAL A 163 -5.55 5.24 -3.07
C VAL A 163 -4.42 4.75 -2.21
N VAL A 164 -3.54 5.66 -1.78
CA VAL A 164 -2.37 5.34 -0.96
C VAL A 164 -2.47 6.12 0.35
N ASN A 165 -2.52 5.38 1.45
CA ASN A 165 -2.42 5.94 2.80
C ASN A 165 -1.05 5.58 3.37
N ILE A 166 -0.37 6.56 3.97
CA ILE A 166 0.95 6.39 4.58
C ILE A 166 0.84 6.66 6.07
N TYR A 167 1.38 5.75 6.86
CA TYR A 167 1.37 5.76 8.32
C TYR A 167 2.80 5.62 8.86
N SER A 168 3.03 6.11 10.08
CA SER A 168 4.29 5.96 10.81
C SER A 168 3.97 5.52 12.23
N PHE A 169 4.55 4.40 12.67
CA PHE A 169 4.26 3.74 13.95
C PHE A 169 5.54 3.38 14.69
#